data_AF-A0A960QXK6-F1
#
_entry.id   AF-A0A960QXK6-F1
#
_cell.length_a   1.000
_cell.length_b   1.000
_cell.length_c   1.000
_cell.angle_alpha   90.00
_cell.angle_beta   90.00
_cell.angle_gamma   90.00
#
_symmetry.space_group_name_H-M   'P 1'
#
loop_
_entity.id
_entity.type
_entity.pdbx_description
1 polymer ?
#
loop_
_entity_poly.entity_id
_entity_poly.type
_entity_poly.pdbx_seq_one_letter_code
_entity_poly.pdbx_strand_id
1 'polypeptide(L)'
;MKSHVFSTSLFWAASVLAGFLSLAGAETAKDILKKFEAQKAEALSAYLAAHPDADDVAAAEEMLIESHRSLGEPDKAAAIFQKRYDALEKGAEANLQELIGGVVQPMFALLVEAGKKSEAKALLEKAKEDLAAHPQAGQINQFFDGLAGELSAPSKGDVMEIAFTATDGTEVDLSKMKDKVVLVDFWATWCGPCVGEMPNVIATYEQYHEKGFEVIGISLDQDRGALEG
;
A
#
# COMPACT_ATOMS: atom_id res chain seq x y z
N MET A 1 65.79 -26.67 -31.19
CA MET A 1 65.51 -25.23 -31.41
C MET A 1 64.05 -25.11 -31.81
N LYS A 2 63.32 -24.13 -31.22
CA LYS A 2 61.88 -23.84 -31.32
C LYS A 2 60.97 -24.72 -30.43
N SER A 3 60.01 -24.19 -29.67
CA SER A 3 59.70 -22.83 -29.19
C SER A 3 58.46 -22.98 -28.30
N HIS A 4 58.49 -22.39 -27.11
CA HIS A 4 57.31 -22.12 -26.29
C HIS A 4 56.31 -21.26 -27.07
N VAL A 5 55.03 -21.65 -27.06
CA VAL A 5 53.90 -20.72 -27.18
C VAL A 5 52.90 -21.12 -26.09
N PHE A 6 53.02 -20.45 -24.96
CA PHE A 6 51.97 -20.34 -23.95
C PHE A 6 50.78 -19.63 -24.60
N SER A 7 49.60 -20.24 -24.56
CA SER A 7 48.35 -19.63 -25.01
C SER A 7 47.94 -18.52 -24.05
N THR A 8 48.29 -17.28 -24.37
CA THR A 8 47.92 -16.04 -23.67
C THR A 8 46.46 -15.62 -23.91
N SER A 9 45.65 -16.47 -24.54
CA SER A 9 44.31 -16.14 -25.03
C SER A 9 43.20 -16.25 -23.96
N LEU A 10 43.45 -16.96 -22.85
CA LEU A 10 42.42 -17.24 -21.84
C LEU A 10 42.45 -16.27 -20.64
N PHE A 11 43.56 -15.57 -20.40
CA PHE A 11 43.64 -14.60 -19.31
C PHE A 11 42.98 -13.27 -19.64
N TRP A 12 42.88 -12.88 -20.91
CA TRP A 12 42.27 -11.61 -21.31
C TRP A 12 40.72 -11.65 -21.27
N ALA A 13 40.12 -12.82 -21.51
CA ALA A 13 38.67 -12.98 -21.44
C ALA A 13 38.13 -12.96 -19.99
N ALA A 14 38.91 -13.42 -19.02
CA ALA A 14 38.52 -13.42 -17.60
C ALA A 14 38.57 -12.02 -16.96
N SER A 15 39.45 -11.13 -17.43
CA SER A 15 39.56 -9.76 -16.89
C SER A 15 38.51 -8.79 -17.45
N VAL A 16 37.97 -9.03 -18.65
CA VAL A 16 36.88 -8.20 -19.21
C VAL A 16 35.53 -8.54 -18.58
N LEU A 17 35.29 -9.81 -18.22
CA LEU A 17 34.08 -10.24 -17.50
C LEU A 17 34.11 -9.89 -16.00
N ALA A 18 35.28 -9.85 -15.38
CA ALA A 18 35.42 -9.34 -14.01
C ALA A 18 35.41 -7.79 -13.94
N GLY A 19 35.69 -7.09 -15.05
CA GLY A 19 35.68 -5.63 -15.14
C GLY A 19 34.30 -5.00 -15.34
N PHE A 20 33.31 -5.74 -15.86
CA PHE A 20 31.94 -5.23 -16.04
C PHE A 20 31.04 -5.42 -14.81
N LEU A 21 31.42 -6.30 -13.88
CA LEU A 21 30.74 -6.45 -12.58
C LEU A 21 31.28 -5.52 -11.49
N SER A 22 32.23 -4.63 -11.83
CA SER A 22 32.91 -3.76 -10.86
C SER A 22 32.57 -2.27 -10.97
N LEU A 23 31.60 -1.83 -11.80
CA LEU A 23 31.30 -0.40 -12.00
C LEU A 23 29.80 -0.06 -12.16
N ALA A 24 28.92 -0.71 -11.40
CA ALA A 24 27.60 -0.17 -11.07
C ALA A 24 27.26 -0.67 -9.67
N GLY A 25 26.93 0.24 -8.74
CA GLY A 25 26.51 -0.15 -7.40
C GLY A 25 25.41 -1.20 -7.48
N ALA A 26 25.52 -2.27 -6.68
CA ALA A 26 24.53 -3.33 -6.69
C ALA A 26 23.15 -2.73 -6.38
N GLU A 27 22.27 -2.71 -7.39
CA GLU A 27 20.91 -2.22 -7.22
C GLU A 27 20.20 -3.08 -6.18
N THR A 28 19.47 -2.45 -5.26
CA THR A 28 18.72 -3.21 -4.27
C THR A 28 17.55 -3.93 -4.94
N ALA A 29 17.06 -5.03 -4.35
CA ALA A 29 15.86 -5.70 -4.83
C ALA A 29 14.66 -4.73 -4.95
N LYS A 30 14.59 -3.72 -4.06
CA LYS A 30 13.57 -2.66 -4.09
C LYS A 30 13.71 -1.76 -5.32
N ASP A 31 14.93 -1.44 -5.72
CA ASP A 31 15.19 -0.61 -6.91
C ASP A 31 14.82 -1.37 -8.19
N ILE A 32 15.15 -2.67 -8.24
CA ILE A 32 14.78 -3.54 -9.37
C ILE A 32 13.26 -3.63 -9.48
N LEU A 33 12.55 -3.86 -8.37
CA LEU A 33 11.09 -3.94 -8.36
C LEU A 33 10.45 -2.62 -8.81
N LYS A 34 10.93 -1.48 -8.31
CA LYS A 34 10.45 -0.16 -8.75
C LYS A 34 10.64 0.05 -10.25
N LYS A 35 11.78 -0.35 -10.82
CA LYS A 35 12.00 -0.23 -12.27
C LYS A 35 11.06 -1.12 -13.06
N PHE A 36 10.84 -2.35 -12.61
CA PHE A 36 9.90 -3.27 -13.24
C PHE A 36 8.48 -2.70 -13.25
N GLU A 37 8.01 -2.18 -12.10
CA GLU A 37 6.70 -1.54 -11.99
C GLU A 37 6.59 -0.29 -12.88
N ALA A 38 7.65 0.52 -12.99
CA ALA A 38 7.67 1.67 -13.89
C ALA A 38 7.58 1.27 -15.38
N GLN A 39 8.31 0.23 -15.78
CA GLN A 39 8.25 -0.31 -17.15
C GLN A 39 6.86 -0.88 -17.46
N LYS A 40 6.27 -1.60 -16.51
CA LYS A 40 4.91 -2.15 -16.63
C LYS A 40 3.89 -1.03 -16.77
N ALA A 41 3.99 0.03 -15.95
CA ALA A 41 3.10 1.20 -16.04
C ALA A 41 3.20 1.91 -17.39
N GLU A 42 4.42 2.10 -17.92
CA GLU A 42 4.63 2.68 -19.25
C GLU A 42 4.02 1.83 -20.36
N ALA A 43 4.26 0.51 -20.33
CA ALA A 43 3.73 -0.43 -21.31
C ALA A 43 2.19 -0.48 -21.29
N LEU A 44 1.58 -0.52 -20.10
CA LEU A 44 0.12 -0.50 -19.94
C LEU A 44 -0.49 0.83 -20.39
N SER A 45 0.16 1.95 -20.08
CA SER A 45 -0.28 3.28 -20.54
C SER A 45 -0.27 3.36 -22.08
N ALA A 46 0.78 2.84 -22.71
CA ALA A 46 0.88 2.78 -24.17
C ALA A 46 -0.18 1.83 -24.78
N TYR A 47 -0.39 0.67 -24.16
CA TYR A 47 -1.43 -0.28 -24.57
C TYR A 47 -2.82 0.36 -24.55
N LEU A 48 -3.20 0.98 -23.43
CA LEU A 48 -4.51 1.64 -23.27
C LEU A 48 -4.72 2.80 -24.24
N ALA A 49 -3.65 3.53 -24.59
CA ALA A 49 -3.71 4.59 -25.60
C ALA A 49 -3.90 4.04 -27.03
N ALA A 50 -3.28 2.90 -27.34
CA ALA A 50 -3.37 2.27 -28.66
C ALA A 50 -4.64 1.43 -28.84
N HIS A 51 -5.23 0.95 -27.75
CA HIS A 51 -6.33 -0.01 -27.74
C HIS A 51 -7.49 0.45 -26.83
N PRO A 52 -8.10 1.63 -27.06
CA PRO A 52 -9.11 2.19 -26.17
C PRO A 52 -10.41 1.38 -26.09
N ASP A 53 -10.68 0.54 -27.10
CA ASP A 53 -11.91 -0.26 -27.23
C ASP A 53 -11.65 -1.77 -27.06
N ALA A 54 -10.48 -2.18 -26.54
CA ALA A 54 -10.21 -3.59 -26.32
C ALA A 54 -11.05 -4.16 -25.16
N ASP A 55 -11.42 -5.44 -25.27
CA ASP A 55 -12.26 -6.12 -24.27
C ASP A 55 -11.60 -6.20 -22.88
N ASP A 56 -10.29 -6.00 -22.79
CA ASP A 56 -9.47 -6.10 -21.57
C ASP A 56 -9.01 -4.75 -21.01
N VAL A 57 -9.54 -3.63 -21.51
CA VAL A 57 -9.21 -2.26 -21.03
C VAL A 57 -9.36 -2.15 -19.51
N ALA A 58 -10.43 -2.70 -18.93
CA ALA A 58 -10.67 -2.64 -17.50
C ALA A 58 -9.57 -3.36 -16.68
N ALA A 59 -9.13 -4.53 -17.17
CA ALA A 59 -8.05 -5.30 -16.55
C ALA A 59 -6.69 -4.61 -16.71
N ALA A 60 -6.40 -4.04 -17.87
CA ALA A 60 -5.17 -3.29 -18.11
C ALA A 60 -5.08 -2.03 -17.24
N GLU A 61 -6.18 -1.29 -17.07
CA GLU A 61 -6.25 -0.15 -16.15
C GLU A 61 -6.11 -0.59 -14.68
N GLU A 62 -6.65 -1.74 -14.26
CA GLU A 62 -6.44 -2.28 -12.90
C GLU A 62 -4.97 -2.61 -12.64
N MET A 63 -4.31 -3.27 -13.60
CA MET A 63 -2.87 -3.52 -13.53
C MET A 63 -2.07 -2.21 -13.47
N LEU A 64 -2.52 -1.17 -14.18
CA LEU A 64 -1.87 0.13 -14.20
C LEU A 64 -2.04 0.87 -12.85
N ILE A 65 -3.25 0.80 -12.28
CA ILE A 65 -3.55 1.31 -10.93
C ILE A 65 -2.60 0.67 -9.90
N GLU A 66 -2.47 -0.66 -9.91
CA GLU A 66 -1.59 -1.35 -8.96
C GLU A 66 -0.10 -1.01 -9.20
N SER A 67 0.30 -0.82 -10.46
CA SER A 67 1.66 -0.37 -10.78
C SER A 67 1.94 1.01 -10.18
N HIS A 68 1.03 1.98 -10.37
CA HIS A 68 1.15 3.31 -9.78
C HIS A 68 1.11 3.27 -8.25
N ARG A 69 0.27 2.41 -7.64
CA ARG A 69 0.23 2.21 -6.19
C ARG A 69 1.57 1.70 -5.66
N SER A 70 2.13 0.67 -6.31
CA SER A 70 3.45 0.11 -6.00
C SER A 70 4.60 1.11 -6.16
N LEU A 71 4.48 2.04 -7.11
CA LEU A 71 5.44 3.13 -7.32
C LEU A 71 5.29 4.28 -6.32
N GLY A 72 4.22 4.30 -5.52
CA GLY A 72 3.90 5.41 -4.62
C GLY A 72 3.40 6.65 -5.38
N GLU A 73 2.68 6.44 -6.48
CA GLU A 73 2.11 7.47 -7.35
C GLU A 73 0.56 7.48 -7.25
N PRO A 74 -0.02 7.72 -6.06
CA PRO A 74 -1.46 7.59 -5.84
C PRO A 74 -2.30 8.54 -6.71
N ASP A 75 -1.75 9.69 -7.11
CA ASP A 75 -2.43 10.63 -8.00
C ASP A 75 -2.67 10.07 -9.40
N LYS A 76 -1.70 9.32 -9.93
CA LYS A 76 -1.83 8.69 -11.25
C LYS A 76 -2.85 7.54 -11.19
N ALA A 77 -2.82 6.75 -10.12
CA ALA A 77 -3.82 5.72 -9.87
C ALA A 77 -5.23 6.32 -9.72
N ALA A 78 -5.37 7.39 -8.93
CA ALA A 78 -6.64 8.08 -8.71
C ALA A 78 -7.18 8.71 -10.01
N ALA A 79 -6.32 9.22 -10.90
CA ALA A 79 -6.75 9.77 -12.18
C ALA A 79 -7.44 8.74 -13.08
N ILE A 80 -7.04 7.46 -13.01
CA ILE A 80 -7.69 6.37 -13.76
C ILE A 80 -9.10 6.12 -13.21
N PHE A 81 -9.25 6.05 -11.89
CA PHE A 81 -10.57 5.96 -11.27
C PHE A 81 -11.43 7.19 -11.55
N GLN A 82 -10.86 8.39 -11.51
CA GLN A 82 -11.59 9.62 -11.81
C GLN A 82 -12.13 9.61 -13.25
N LYS A 83 -11.31 9.19 -14.21
CA LYS A 83 -11.74 9.01 -15.62
C LYS A 83 -12.91 8.02 -15.71
N ARG A 84 -12.84 6.88 -15.02
CA ARG A 84 -13.96 5.91 -14.96
C ARG A 84 -15.20 6.52 -14.31
N TYR A 85 -15.02 7.22 -13.20
CA TYR A 85 -16.10 7.91 -12.49
C TYR A 85 -16.82 8.88 -13.44
N ASP A 86 -16.07 9.70 -14.18
CA ASP A 86 -16.61 10.69 -15.10
C ASP A 86 -17.37 10.07 -16.27
N ALA A 87 -16.97 8.88 -16.72
CA ALA A 87 -17.61 8.16 -17.83
C ALA A 87 -18.92 7.44 -17.47
N LEU A 88 -19.14 7.10 -16.19
CA LEU A 88 -20.34 6.36 -15.76
C LEU A 88 -21.58 7.25 -15.66
N GLU A 89 -22.77 6.68 -15.78
CA GLU A 89 -24.05 7.37 -15.56
C GLU A 89 -24.27 7.67 -14.06
N LYS A 90 -24.83 8.85 -13.75
CA LYS A 90 -25.15 9.30 -12.38
C LYS A 90 -26.68 9.44 -12.23
N GLY A 91 -27.16 9.81 -11.04
CA GLY A 91 -28.57 10.09 -10.82
C GLY A 91 -29.45 8.84 -10.75
N ALA A 92 -30.67 8.93 -11.29
CA ALA A 92 -31.75 7.95 -11.03
C ALA A 92 -31.44 6.53 -11.53
N GLU A 93 -30.73 6.40 -12.66
CA GLU A 93 -30.50 5.14 -13.37
C GLU A 93 -29.05 4.64 -13.22
N ALA A 94 -28.29 5.20 -12.27
CA ALA A 94 -26.90 4.84 -12.07
C ALA A 94 -26.73 3.35 -11.72
N ASN A 95 -25.79 2.67 -12.37
CA ASN A 95 -25.39 1.31 -12.00
C ASN A 95 -24.52 1.37 -10.73
N LEU A 96 -25.12 1.12 -9.56
CA LEU A 96 -24.41 1.22 -8.28
C LEU A 96 -23.24 0.23 -8.15
N GLN A 97 -23.32 -0.95 -8.77
CA GLN A 97 -22.24 -1.93 -8.69
C GLN A 97 -20.98 -1.41 -9.40
N GLU A 98 -21.14 -0.83 -10.58
CA GLU A 98 -20.03 -0.26 -11.35
C GLU A 98 -19.54 1.06 -10.74
N LEU A 99 -20.46 1.97 -10.41
CA LEU A 99 -20.09 3.28 -9.89
C LEU A 99 -19.54 3.22 -8.48
N ILE A 100 -20.24 2.56 -7.55
CA ILE A 100 -19.80 2.49 -6.16
C ILE A 100 -18.74 1.41 -6.00
N GLY A 101 -19.07 0.17 -6.34
CA GLY A 101 -18.19 -0.98 -6.14
C GLY A 101 -16.96 -0.96 -7.05
N GLY A 102 -17.11 -0.54 -8.30
CA GLY A 102 -16.02 -0.52 -9.28
C GLY A 102 -15.16 0.73 -9.26
N VAL A 103 -15.64 1.86 -8.69
CA VAL A 103 -14.94 3.15 -8.77
C VAL A 103 -14.86 3.88 -7.43
N VAL A 104 -15.99 4.30 -6.85
CA VAL A 104 -15.96 5.17 -5.66
C VAL A 104 -15.27 4.50 -4.47
N GLN A 105 -15.64 3.27 -4.15
CA GLN A 105 -15.07 2.54 -3.01
C GLN A 105 -13.57 2.26 -3.18
N PRO A 106 -13.07 1.68 -4.29
CA PRO A 106 -11.64 1.46 -4.45
C PRO A 106 -10.83 2.77 -4.56
N MET A 107 -11.38 3.82 -5.20
CA MET A 107 -10.72 5.14 -5.22
C MET A 107 -10.65 5.76 -3.82
N PHE A 108 -11.71 5.62 -3.01
CA PHE A 108 -11.69 6.05 -1.61
C PHE A 108 -10.59 5.33 -0.84
N ALA A 109 -10.52 4.00 -0.91
CA ALA A 109 -9.51 3.20 -0.23
C ALA A 109 -8.08 3.61 -0.63
N LEU A 110 -7.84 3.81 -1.93
CA LEU A 110 -6.56 4.31 -2.46
C LEU A 110 -6.18 5.67 -1.86
N LEU A 111 -7.11 6.62 -1.81
CA LEU A 111 -6.86 7.96 -1.28
C LEU A 111 -6.59 7.90 0.23
N VAL A 112 -7.32 7.08 0.99
CA VAL A 112 -7.07 6.89 2.43
C VAL A 112 -5.70 6.27 2.68
N GLU A 113 -5.33 5.22 1.96
CA GLU A 113 -4.00 4.59 2.05
C GLU A 113 -2.88 5.59 1.73
N ALA A 114 -3.11 6.48 0.78
CA ALA A 114 -2.19 7.54 0.41
C ALA A 114 -2.12 8.70 1.41
N GLY A 115 -2.94 8.73 2.46
CA GLY A 115 -3.05 9.83 3.42
C GLY A 115 -3.84 11.04 2.89
N LYS A 116 -4.52 10.90 1.75
CA LYS A 116 -5.29 11.97 1.07
C LYS A 116 -6.73 12.04 1.57
N LYS A 117 -6.91 12.07 2.90
CA LYS A 117 -8.24 12.03 3.55
C LYS A 117 -9.20 13.14 3.11
N SER A 118 -8.68 14.35 2.84
CA SER A 118 -9.52 15.45 2.37
C SER A 118 -10.08 15.18 0.97
N GLU A 119 -9.28 14.59 0.08
CA GLU A 119 -9.72 14.19 -1.27
C GLU A 119 -10.70 13.02 -1.18
N ALA A 120 -10.41 12.03 -0.33
CA ALA A 120 -11.31 10.90 -0.06
C ALA A 120 -12.69 11.36 0.45
N LYS A 121 -12.71 12.34 1.37
CA LYS A 121 -13.95 12.96 1.84
C LYS A 121 -14.70 13.67 0.71
N ALA A 122 -13.99 14.48 -0.06
CA ALA A 122 -14.59 15.23 -1.17
C ALA A 122 -15.21 14.30 -2.22
N LEU A 123 -14.56 13.16 -2.50
CA LEU A 123 -15.10 12.11 -3.36
C LEU A 123 -16.46 11.60 -2.84
N LEU A 124 -16.55 11.24 -1.56
CA LEU A 124 -17.81 10.72 -1.00
C LEU A 124 -18.93 11.77 -1.05
N GLU A 125 -18.64 13.03 -0.72
CA GLU A 125 -19.63 14.10 -0.78
C GLU A 125 -20.10 14.35 -2.22
N LYS A 126 -19.17 14.37 -3.19
CA LYS A 126 -19.52 14.47 -4.61
C LYS A 126 -20.38 13.29 -5.07
N ALA A 127 -20.05 12.06 -4.66
CA ALA A 127 -20.83 10.88 -5.01
C ALA A 127 -22.24 10.90 -4.41
N LYS A 128 -22.40 11.42 -3.18
CA LYS A 128 -23.73 11.66 -2.57
C LYS A 128 -24.56 12.64 -3.38
N GLU A 129 -23.95 13.75 -3.82
CA GLU A 129 -24.61 14.75 -4.66
C GLU A 129 -25.03 14.17 -6.01
N ASP A 130 -24.11 13.50 -6.69
CA ASP A 130 -24.33 12.88 -8.00
C ASP A 130 -25.41 11.77 -7.96
N LEU A 131 -25.59 11.11 -6.80
CA LEU A 131 -26.57 10.04 -6.60
C LEU A 131 -27.82 10.50 -5.83
N ALA A 132 -28.01 11.79 -5.57
CA ALA A 132 -29.14 12.31 -4.80
C ALA A 132 -30.51 11.99 -5.43
N ALA A 133 -30.56 11.83 -6.76
CA ALA A 133 -31.77 11.45 -7.50
C ALA A 133 -32.00 9.93 -7.58
N HIS A 134 -31.07 9.10 -7.10
CA HIS A 134 -31.19 7.65 -7.15
C HIS A 134 -32.28 7.14 -6.19
N PRO A 135 -33.13 6.16 -6.55
CA PRO A 135 -34.16 5.61 -5.66
C PRO A 135 -33.62 5.07 -4.33
N GLN A 136 -32.34 4.69 -4.30
CA GLN A 136 -31.64 4.18 -3.12
C GLN A 136 -30.75 5.22 -2.43
N ALA A 137 -30.88 6.52 -2.74
CA ALA A 137 -30.00 7.59 -2.21
C ALA A 137 -29.84 7.55 -0.68
N GLY A 138 -30.90 7.25 0.07
CA GLY A 138 -30.82 7.09 1.52
C GLY A 138 -29.86 5.98 1.99
N GLN A 139 -29.89 4.81 1.32
CA GLN A 139 -29.01 3.68 1.64
C GLN A 139 -27.57 3.97 1.19
N ILE A 140 -27.41 4.60 0.02
CA ILE A 140 -26.12 5.03 -0.51
C ILE A 140 -25.44 6.01 0.45
N ASN A 141 -26.18 7.00 0.96
CA ASN A 141 -25.64 7.98 1.91
C ASN A 141 -25.21 7.31 3.22
N GLN A 142 -26.00 6.37 3.74
CA GLN A 142 -25.62 5.59 4.93
C GLN A 142 -24.33 4.78 4.70
N PHE A 143 -24.19 4.17 3.53
CA PHE A 143 -22.96 3.46 3.15
C PHE A 143 -21.76 4.40 3.10
N PHE A 144 -21.89 5.55 2.45
CA PHE A 144 -20.82 6.56 2.37
C PHE A 144 -20.50 7.18 3.73
N ASP A 145 -21.48 7.36 4.63
CA ASP A 145 -21.23 7.79 6.00
C ASP A 145 -20.42 6.74 6.79
N GLY A 146 -20.67 5.45 6.54
CA GLY A 146 -19.87 4.35 7.06
C GLY A 146 -18.41 4.44 6.61
N LEU A 147 -18.16 4.60 5.31
CA LEU A 147 -16.81 4.80 4.76
C LEU A 147 -16.15 6.07 5.34
N ALA A 148 -16.89 7.17 5.42
CA ALA A 148 -16.37 8.43 5.98
C ALA A 148 -15.92 8.29 7.45
N GLY A 149 -16.49 7.34 8.20
CA GLY A 149 -16.04 6.98 9.54
C GLY A 149 -14.57 6.53 9.59
N GLU A 150 -14.08 5.86 8.54
CA GLU A 150 -12.69 5.40 8.43
C GLU A 150 -11.68 6.56 8.37
N LEU A 151 -12.12 7.75 7.92
CA LEU A 151 -11.25 8.93 7.84
C LEU A 151 -10.78 9.42 9.22
N SER A 152 -11.46 9.00 10.30
CA SER A 152 -11.04 9.29 11.67
C SER A 152 -9.84 8.44 12.12
N ALA A 153 -9.62 7.27 11.50
CA ALA A 153 -8.51 6.40 11.84
C ALA A 153 -7.18 6.98 11.33
N PRO A 154 -6.06 6.89 12.08
CA PRO A 154 -4.77 7.37 11.59
C PRO A 154 -4.35 6.72 10.26
N SER A 155 -3.79 7.52 9.35
CA SER A 155 -3.31 7.10 8.03
C SER A 155 -1.87 7.55 7.79
N LYS A 156 -1.31 7.21 6.62
CA LYS A 156 0.06 7.58 6.26
C LYS A 156 0.23 9.11 6.32
N GLY A 157 1.20 9.56 7.11
CA GLY A 157 1.51 10.98 7.29
C GLY A 157 0.79 11.63 8.48
N ASP A 158 -0.20 10.96 9.07
CA ASP A 158 -0.77 11.40 10.34
C ASP A 158 0.17 11.06 11.50
N VAL A 159 0.09 11.88 12.55
CA VAL A 159 0.75 11.59 13.82
C VAL A 159 -0.21 10.84 14.72
N MET A 160 0.23 9.71 15.25
CA MET A 160 -0.51 8.92 16.23
C MET A 160 0.01 9.24 17.63
N GLU A 161 -0.81 9.91 18.43
CA GLU A 161 -0.49 10.27 19.81
C GLU A 161 -1.03 9.17 20.75
N ILE A 162 -0.14 8.25 21.15
CA ILE A 162 -0.46 7.20 22.13
C ILE A 162 0.48 7.36 23.32
N ALA A 163 -0.12 7.54 24.50
CA ALA A 163 0.57 7.51 25.77
C ALA A 163 -0.26 6.75 26.81
N PHE A 164 0.35 5.76 27.47
CA PHE A 164 -0.31 4.92 28.47
C PHE A 164 0.73 4.25 29.39
N THR A 165 0.26 3.64 30.48
CA THR A 165 1.08 2.76 31.32
C THR A 165 0.79 1.31 30.94
N ALA A 166 1.82 0.58 30.52
CA ALA A 166 1.74 -0.83 30.15
C ALA A 166 1.45 -1.72 31.38
N THR A 167 1.11 -2.99 31.12
CA THR A 167 0.73 -3.95 32.17
C THR A 167 1.85 -4.22 33.17
N ASP A 168 3.11 -4.09 32.75
CA ASP A 168 4.31 -4.20 33.60
C ASP A 168 4.66 -2.90 34.37
N GLY A 169 3.88 -1.84 34.19
CA GLY A 169 4.09 -0.53 34.81
C GLY A 169 4.96 0.43 33.98
N THR A 170 5.45 0.01 32.81
CA THR A 170 6.26 0.87 31.93
C THR A 170 5.41 2.01 31.35
N GLU A 171 5.91 3.25 31.44
CA GLU A 171 5.29 4.37 30.72
C GLU A 171 5.65 4.30 29.22
N VAL A 172 4.62 4.19 28.38
CA VAL A 172 4.72 4.18 26.92
C VAL A 172 4.25 5.53 26.41
N ASP A 173 5.03 6.15 25.51
CA ASP A 173 4.70 7.42 24.88
C ASP A 173 5.33 7.48 23.48
N LEU A 174 4.50 7.36 22.45
CA LEU A 174 4.95 7.36 21.04
C LEU A 174 5.65 8.67 20.66
N SER A 175 5.30 9.79 21.30
CA SER A 175 5.91 11.09 21.00
C SER A 175 7.41 11.12 21.34
N LYS A 176 7.87 10.21 22.21
CA LYS A 176 9.27 10.01 22.60
C LYS A 176 10.02 9.01 21.71
N MET A 177 9.34 8.36 20.76
CA MET A 177 9.90 7.29 19.91
C MET A 177 10.09 7.70 18.44
N LYS A 178 10.17 9.00 18.14
CA LYS A 178 10.16 9.54 16.77
C LYS A 178 11.35 9.10 15.89
N ASP A 179 12.46 8.67 16.49
CA ASP A 179 13.64 8.18 15.77
C ASP A 179 13.62 6.67 15.53
N LYS A 180 12.55 5.98 15.96
CA LYS A 180 12.36 4.54 15.79
C LYS A 180 11.27 4.26 14.75
N VAL A 181 11.36 3.09 14.11
CA VAL A 181 10.21 2.47 13.45
C VAL A 181 9.45 1.70 14.52
N VAL A 182 8.20 2.10 14.78
CA VAL A 182 7.36 1.45 15.80
C VAL A 182 6.23 0.70 15.12
N LEU A 183 6.16 -0.61 15.35
CA LEU A 183 4.99 -1.42 15.02
C LEU A 183 4.02 -1.35 16.20
N VAL A 184 2.84 -0.77 15.97
CA VAL A 184 1.71 -0.85 16.91
C VAL A 184 0.84 -2.03 16.50
N ASP A 185 0.85 -3.08 17.30
CA ASP A 185 0.15 -4.35 17.02
C ASP A 185 -1.09 -4.47 17.90
N PHE A 186 -2.26 -4.38 17.28
CA PHE A 186 -3.54 -4.59 17.95
C PHE A 186 -3.91 -6.07 17.86
N TRP A 187 -3.86 -6.76 19.00
CA TRP A 187 -4.02 -8.21 19.06
C TRP A 187 -4.96 -8.62 20.19
N ALA A 188 -5.32 -9.89 20.25
CA ALA A 188 -6.04 -10.45 21.38
C ALA A 188 -5.79 -11.94 21.54
N THR A 189 -5.95 -12.46 22.76
CA THR A 189 -5.79 -13.90 23.03
C THR A 189 -6.80 -14.75 22.27
N TRP A 190 -7.99 -14.20 22.01
CA TRP A 190 -9.05 -14.84 21.22
C TRP A 190 -8.86 -14.65 19.70
N CYS A 191 -7.91 -13.83 19.25
CA CYS A 191 -7.59 -13.65 17.83
C CYS A 191 -6.58 -14.72 17.37
N GLY A 192 -7.09 -15.86 16.88
CA GLY A 192 -6.27 -16.97 16.40
C GLY A 192 -5.17 -16.58 15.40
N PRO A 193 -5.47 -15.82 14.33
CA PRO A 193 -4.45 -15.34 13.40
C PRO A 193 -3.40 -14.43 14.05
N CYS A 194 -3.82 -13.51 14.94
CA CYS A 194 -2.89 -12.61 15.63
C CYS A 194 -1.88 -13.40 16.49
N VAL A 195 -2.36 -14.40 17.24
CA VAL A 195 -1.49 -15.28 18.05
C VAL A 195 -0.56 -16.11 17.14
N GLY A 196 -1.07 -16.56 15.99
CA GLY A 196 -0.27 -17.27 14.98
C GLY A 196 0.85 -16.44 14.37
N GLU A 197 0.69 -15.11 14.27
CA GLU A 197 1.70 -14.18 13.76
C GLU A 197 2.73 -13.74 14.83
N MET A 198 2.41 -13.89 16.11
CA MET A 198 3.28 -13.47 17.22
C MET A 198 4.73 -14.01 17.11
N PRO A 199 5.00 -15.27 16.68
CA PRO A 199 6.37 -15.73 16.45
C PRO A 199 7.14 -14.90 15.41
N ASN A 200 6.48 -14.41 14.35
CA ASN A 200 7.10 -13.56 13.34
C ASN A 200 7.39 -12.16 13.91
N VAL A 201 6.48 -11.63 14.72
CA VAL A 201 6.67 -10.34 15.42
C VAL A 201 7.88 -10.42 16.35
N ILE A 202 7.97 -11.48 17.17
CA ILE A 202 9.10 -11.72 18.09
C ILE A 202 10.41 -11.84 17.30
N ALA A 203 10.45 -12.67 16.25
CA ALA A 203 11.65 -12.85 15.44
C ALA A 203 12.12 -11.53 14.78
N THR A 204 11.17 -10.71 14.32
CA THR A 204 11.46 -9.40 13.74
C THR A 204 12.01 -8.45 14.81
N TYR A 205 11.39 -8.44 16.00
CA TYR A 205 11.86 -7.64 17.11
C TYR A 205 13.30 -8.00 17.51
N GLU A 206 13.60 -9.28 17.70
CA GLU A 206 14.95 -9.76 18.02
C GLU A 206 15.99 -9.33 16.97
N GLN A 207 15.63 -9.32 15.69
CA GLN A 207 16.55 -8.99 14.60
C GLN A 207 16.81 -7.48 14.43
N TYR A 208 15.82 -6.64 14.76
CA TYR A 208 15.81 -5.21 14.40
C TYR A 208 15.70 -4.25 15.59
N HIS A 209 15.44 -4.73 16.81
CA HIS A 209 15.26 -3.85 17.96
C HIS A 209 16.45 -2.91 18.18
N GLU A 210 17.67 -3.45 18.20
CA GLU A 210 18.91 -2.67 18.31
C GLU A 210 19.17 -1.73 17.11
N LYS A 211 18.44 -1.91 16.00
CA LYS A 211 18.52 -1.09 14.78
C LYS A 211 17.44 -0.02 14.73
N GLY A 212 16.77 0.25 15.85
CA GLY A 212 15.74 1.28 15.96
C GLY A 212 14.34 0.78 15.61
N PHE A 213 14.06 -0.51 15.75
CA PHE A 213 12.71 -1.06 15.67
C PHE A 213 12.12 -1.25 17.07
N GLU A 214 10.82 -1.00 17.23
CA GLU A 214 10.10 -1.17 18.49
C GLU A 214 8.74 -1.79 18.23
N VAL A 215 8.22 -2.57 19.18
CA VAL A 215 6.89 -3.16 19.10
C VAL A 215 6.07 -2.73 20.31
N ILE A 216 4.87 -2.23 20.07
CA ILE A 216 3.88 -1.92 21.10
C ILE A 216 2.66 -2.79 20.84
N GLY A 217 2.47 -3.81 21.67
CA GLY A 217 1.26 -4.64 21.65
C GLY A 217 0.12 -4.00 22.43
N ILE A 218 -1.02 -3.75 21.78
CA ILE A 218 -2.25 -3.30 22.42
C ILE A 218 -3.24 -4.46 22.40
N SER A 219 -3.50 -5.04 23.58
CA SER A 219 -4.49 -6.10 23.72
C SER A 219 -5.91 -5.53 23.64
N LEU A 220 -6.76 -6.21 22.87
CA LEU A 220 -8.20 -5.97 22.78
C LEU A 220 -9.00 -6.90 23.71
N ASP A 221 -8.32 -7.65 24.58
CA ASP A 221 -8.96 -8.45 25.62
C ASP A 221 -9.62 -7.52 26.66
N GLN A 222 -10.84 -7.88 27.07
CA GLN A 222 -11.59 -7.08 28.06
C GLN A 222 -11.15 -7.39 29.50
N ASP A 223 -10.57 -8.57 29.73
CA ASP A 223 -10.08 -9.02 31.02
C ASP A 223 -8.56 -9.12 30.99
N ARG A 224 -7.90 -8.38 31.89
CA ARG A 224 -6.45 -8.43 32.06
C ARG A 224 -5.97 -9.83 32.44
N GLY A 225 -6.78 -10.61 33.15
CA GLY A 225 -6.44 -11.99 33.51
C GLY A 225 -6.21 -12.90 32.31
N ALA A 226 -6.75 -12.56 31.12
CA ALA A 226 -6.47 -13.29 29.89
C ALA A 226 -4.99 -13.21 29.47
N LEU A 227 -4.25 -12.18 29.91
CA LEU A 227 -2.84 -11.95 29.58
C LEU A 227 -1.87 -12.63 30.55
N GLU A 228 -2.36 -13.14 31.67
CA GLU A 228 -1.53 -13.61 32.80
C GLU A 228 -1.40 -15.16 32.84
N GLY A 229 -1.60 -15.82 31.70
CA GLY A 229 -1.61 -17.29 31.54
C GLY A 229 -0.27 -17.91 31.16
#